data_AF-A0A3L8BU77-F1
#
_entry.id   AF-A0A3L8BU77-F1
#
_cell.length_a   1.000
_cell.length_b   1.000
_cell.length_c   1.000
_cell.angle_alpha   90.00
_cell.angle_beta   90.00
_cell.angle_gamma   90.00
#
_symmetry.space_group_name_H-M   'P 1'
#
loop_
_entity.id
_entity.type
_entity.pdbx_description
1 polymer ?
#
loop_
_entity_poly.entity_id
_entity_poly.type
_entity_poly.pdbx_seq_one_letter_code
_entity_poly.pdbx_strand_id
1 'polypeptide(L)'
;MQEDYKKSIEYLNRWLAIASSPSPQAYIMIGQAYYQLGQMDKALTPITKAIAMEESNGKLPKESWYLLLRALYFEKNNYKQGAVVLEKLIKHYPKKEYWVQLSSTYGELKQEQKQLSTLEIAYRQGLLDKESELLTLAQLMIFNDIPYKAAKIIEQGIEKGIIKQEKDNLKLLSYAWSTAQEAQKALPVLAKAAETSESGEIDIQLGSTYYQLDEWEKAVAFLRKGIKKGDIKHKDNAYMMLGLALFNANQFEDARYAFKEAAKFEGSKSSATQWLNYVDNEINRRDLLAQTLESMNKP
;
A
#
# COMPACT_ATOMS: atom_id res chain seq x y z
N MET A 1 -3.28 46.22 3.51
CA MET A 1 -3.03 44.86 4.05
C MET A 1 -1.56 44.59 4.35
N GLN A 2 -0.64 44.50 3.37
CA GLN A 2 0.79 44.24 3.67
C GLN A 2 1.44 45.33 4.54
N GLU A 3 1.13 46.60 4.29
CA GLU A 3 1.62 47.72 5.09
C GLU A 3 1.12 47.67 6.54
N ASP A 4 -0.11 47.18 6.75
CA ASP A 4 -0.74 47.06 8.07
C ASP A 4 -0.06 45.96 8.92
N TYR A 5 0.34 44.85 8.31
CA TYR A 5 1.09 43.79 9.00
C TYR A 5 2.49 44.26 9.43
N LYS A 6 3.20 45.03 8.59
CA LYS A 6 4.52 45.59 8.94
C LYS A 6 4.42 46.56 10.13
N LYS A 7 3.43 47.47 10.11
CA LYS A 7 3.16 48.40 11.22
C LYS A 7 2.77 47.65 12.50
N SER A 8 1.94 46.61 12.38
CA SER A 8 1.56 45.75 13.51
C SER A 8 2.77 45.10 14.18
N ILE A 9 3.68 44.52 13.37
CA ILE A 9 4.94 43.93 13.87
C ILE A 9 5.79 44.99 14.58
N GLU A 10 5.92 46.19 14.01
CA GLU A 10 6.67 47.29 14.63
C GLU A 10 6.10 47.69 15.99
N TYR A 11 4.79 47.93 16.08
CA TYR A 11 4.13 48.32 17.33
C TYR A 11 4.18 47.22 18.38
N LEU A 12 3.96 45.96 18.00
CA LEU A 12 4.07 44.83 18.90
C LEU A 12 5.50 44.66 19.43
N ASN A 13 6.52 44.81 18.59
CA ASN A 13 7.93 44.73 19.03
C ASN A 13 8.31 45.88 19.98
N ARG A 14 7.83 47.10 19.73
CA ARG A 14 8.03 48.22 20.67
C ARG A 14 7.38 47.95 22.02
N TRP A 15 6.15 47.43 22.01
CA TRP A 15 5.46 47.04 23.23
C TRP A 15 6.20 45.92 23.97
N LEU A 16 6.69 44.90 23.25
CA LEU A 16 7.49 43.82 23.84
C LEU A 16 8.77 44.31 24.53
N ALA A 17 9.37 45.40 24.05
CA ALA A 17 10.60 45.95 24.62
C ALA A 17 10.40 46.64 25.99
N ILE A 18 9.18 47.08 26.29
CA ILE A 18 8.85 47.80 27.54
C ILE A 18 7.94 46.99 28.47
N ALA A 19 7.30 45.94 27.99
CA ALA A 19 6.40 45.12 28.77
C ALA A 19 7.17 44.25 29.79
N SER A 20 6.84 44.39 31.08
CA SER A 20 7.48 43.62 32.16
C SER A 20 7.16 42.12 32.11
N SER A 21 6.00 41.75 31.56
CA SER A 21 5.60 40.35 31.36
C SER A 21 4.81 40.22 30.05
N PRO A 22 5.50 40.06 28.91
CA PRO A 22 4.83 39.89 27.63
C PRO A 22 3.98 38.62 27.57
N SER A 23 2.75 38.72 27.07
CA SER A 23 1.88 37.56 26.95
C SER A 23 2.29 36.67 25.75
N PRO A 24 2.13 35.34 25.83
CA PRO A 24 2.34 34.44 24.69
C PRO A 24 1.53 34.84 23.44
N GLN A 25 0.32 35.37 23.63
CA GLN A 25 -0.54 35.83 22.55
C GLN A 25 0.09 36.95 21.70
N ALA A 26 0.87 37.85 22.31
CA ALA A 26 1.56 38.91 21.56
C ALA A 26 2.60 38.34 20.59
N TYR A 27 3.35 37.32 21.01
CA TYR A 27 4.28 36.61 20.14
C TYR A 27 3.55 35.86 19.00
N ILE A 28 2.39 35.24 19.25
CA ILE A 28 1.57 34.63 18.19
C ILE A 28 1.14 35.67 17.15
N MET A 29 0.71 36.86 17.57
CA MET A 29 0.30 37.92 16.64
C MET A 29 1.45 38.38 15.75
N ILE A 30 2.66 38.53 16.30
CA ILE A 30 3.87 38.84 15.52
C ILE A 30 4.15 37.72 14.50
N GLY A 31 4.11 36.47 14.94
CA GLY A 31 4.35 35.33 14.06
C GLY A 31 3.32 35.20 12.94
N GLN A 32 2.04 35.41 13.24
CA GLN A 32 0.97 35.46 12.24
C GLN A 32 1.19 36.59 11.24
N ALA A 33 1.57 37.79 11.70
CA ALA A 33 1.86 38.89 10.80
C ALA A 33 3.06 38.59 9.88
N TYR A 34 4.12 37.96 10.40
CA TYR A 34 5.23 37.49 9.56
C TYR A 34 4.80 36.41 8.56
N TYR A 35 3.93 35.49 8.98
CA TYR A 35 3.38 34.45 8.11
C TYR A 35 2.57 35.05 6.95
N GLN A 36 1.68 36.02 7.23
CA GLN A 36 0.90 36.73 6.21
C GLN A 36 1.77 37.55 5.24
N LEU A 37 2.98 37.93 5.64
CA LEU A 37 3.97 38.59 4.80
C LEU A 37 4.87 37.60 4.03
N GLY A 38 4.63 36.29 4.12
CA GLY A 38 5.46 35.25 3.51
C GLY A 38 6.84 35.08 4.16
N GLN A 39 7.08 35.71 5.32
CA GLN A 39 8.37 35.66 6.03
C GLN A 39 8.40 34.49 7.01
N MET A 40 8.38 33.27 6.46
CA MET A 40 8.24 32.02 7.23
C MET A 40 9.31 31.85 8.32
N ASP A 41 10.57 32.17 8.01
CA ASP A 41 11.67 32.08 8.99
C ASP A 41 11.47 33.00 10.19
N LYS A 42 10.94 34.20 9.94
CA LYS A 42 10.66 35.17 11.02
C LYS A 42 9.38 34.84 11.78
N ALA A 43 8.45 34.10 11.16
CA ALA A 43 7.23 33.65 11.83
C ALA A 43 7.51 32.54 12.86
N LEU A 44 8.43 31.61 12.54
CA LEU A 44 8.73 30.45 13.38
C LEU A 44 9.19 30.81 14.80
N THR A 45 10.14 31.75 14.93
CA THR A 45 10.74 32.14 16.22
C THR A 45 9.69 32.61 17.23
N PRO A 46 8.85 33.64 16.96
CA PRO A 46 7.87 34.11 17.93
C PRO A 46 6.78 33.07 18.22
N ILE A 47 6.35 32.26 17.24
CA ILE A 47 5.34 31.21 17.47
C ILE A 47 5.87 30.11 18.39
N THR A 48 7.09 29.65 18.13
CA THR A 48 7.75 28.64 18.97
C THR A 48 7.96 29.16 20.39
N LYS A 49 8.35 30.44 20.54
CA LYS A 49 8.49 31.10 21.83
C LYS A 49 7.16 31.16 22.58
N ALA A 50 6.06 31.55 21.92
CA ALA A 50 4.75 31.61 22.53
C ALA A 50 4.29 30.24 23.08
N ILE A 51 4.45 29.19 22.27
CA ILE A 51 4.10 27.82 22.67
C ILE A 51 4.95 27.37 23.85
N ALA A 52 6.27 27.58 23.80
CA ALA A 52 7.18 27.23 24.89
C ALA A 52 6.84 27.97 26.19
N MET A 53 6.43 29.23 26.12
CA MET A 53 6.01 30.01 27.29
C MET A 53 4.74 29.47 27.95
N GLU A 54 3.73 29.04 27.18
CA GLU A 54 2.54 28.39 27.76
C GLU A 54 2.91 27.03 28.37
N GLU A 55 3.68 26.20 27.64
CA GLU A 55 4.11 24.88 28.10
C GLU A 55 4.94 24.96 29.40
N SER A 56 5.88 25.91 29.50
CA SER A 56 6.70 26.11 30.71
C SER A 56 5.90 26.60 31.91
N ASN A 57 4.77 27.26 31.66
CA ASN A 57 3.85 27.73 32.70
C ASN A 57 2.81 26.66 33.07
N GLY A 58 2.96 25.41 32.59
CA GLY A 58 2.02 24.31 32.85
C GLY A 58 0.66 24.50 32.18
N LYS A 59 0.54 25.42 31.22
CA LYS A 59 -0.68 25.70 30.48
C LYS A 59 -0.66 24.98 29.15
N LEU A 60 -1.84 24.64 28.65
CA LEU A 60 -2.00 24.02 27.33
C LEU A 60 -2.07 25.11 26.24
N PRO A 61 -1.11 25.17 25.31
CA PRO A 61 -1.19 26.10 24.17
C PRO A 61 -2.41 25.80 23.30
N LYS A 62 -3.04 26.84 22.75
CA LYS A 62 -4.23 26.70 21.89
C LYS A 62 -3.92 25.84 20.67
N GLU A 63 -4.88 25.00 20.26
CA GLU A 63 -4.78 24.15 19.07
C GLU A 63 -4.34 24.93 17.81
N SER A 64 -4.91 26.13 17.60
CA SER A 64 -4.58 26.99 16.46
C SER A 64 -3.11 27.42 16.39
N TRP A 65 -2.40 27.45 17.52
CA TRP A 65 -0.98 27.80 17.56
C TRP A 65 -0.12 26.64 17.07
N TYR A 66 -0.45 25.41 17.49
CA TYR A 66 0.18 24.21 16.96
C TYR A 66 -0.12 24.01 15.47
N LEU A 67 -1.35 24.29 15.03
CA LEU A 67 -1.70 24.22 13.60
C LEU A 67 -0.88 25.18 12.75
N LEU A 68 -0.67 26.42 13.23
CA LEU A 68 0.17 27.40 12.56
C LEU A 68 1.65 26.98 12.55
N LEU A 69 2.17 26.47 13.68
CA LEU A 69 3.54 25.96 13.76
C LEU A 69 3.76 24.76 12.82
N ARG A 70 2.81 23.83 12.76
CA ARG A 70 2.83 22.69 11.82
C ARG A 70 2.86 23.17 10.38
N ALA A 71 1.99 24.13 10.02
CA ALA A 71 1.95 24.70 8.66
C ALA A 71 3.30 25.31 8.27
N LEU A 72 3.91 26.10 9.16
CA LEU A 72 5.24 26.68 8.93
C LEU A 72 6.32 25.62 8.73
N TYR A 73 6.31 24.54 9.53
CA TYR A 73 7.27 23.45 9.33
C TYR A 73 7.05 22.72 8.01
N PHE A 74 5.81 22.48 7.62
CA PHE A 74 5.48 21.77 6.38
C PHE A 74 5.84 22.60 5.14
N GLU A 75 5.53 23.90 5.14
CA GLU A 75 5.91 24.81 4.04
C GLU A 75 7.44 24.90 3.85
N LYS A 76 8.19 24.70 4.95
CA LYS A 76 9.66 24.63 4.92
C LYS A 76 10.21 23.22 4.68
N ASN A 77 9.36 22.24 4.35
CA ASN A 77 9.71 20.83 4.20
C ASN A 77 10.40 20.23 5.45
N ASN A 78 10.21 20.82 6.62
CA ASN A 78 10.74 20.33 7.89
C ASN A 78 9.78 19.32 8.51
N TYR A 79 9.57 18.20 7.81
CA TYR A 79 8.66 17.14 8.23
C TYR A 79 9.01 16.55 9.59
N LYS A 80 10.30 16.54 9.98
CA LYS A 80 10.74 16.05 11.29
C LYS A 80 10.13 16.86 12.43
N GLN A 81 10.21 18.19 12.36
CA GLN A 81 9.59 19.05 13.39
C GLN A 81 8.08 19.08 13.25
N GLY A 82 7.57 19.04 12.02
CA GLY A 82 6.14 18.91 11.75
C GLY A 82 5.51 17.67 12.40
N ALA A 83 6.19 16.52 12.38
CA ALA A 83 5.76 15.30 13.06
C ALA A 83 5.68 15.48 14.59
N VAL A 84 6.68 16.14 15.21
CA VAL A 84 6.66 16.45 16.65
C VAL A 84 5.45 17.33 17.01
N VAL A 85 5.11 18.30 16.17
CA VAL A 85 3.92 19.14 16.39
C VAL A 85 2.63 18.32 16.25
N LEU A 86 2.56 17.41 15.27
CA LEU A 86 1.43 16.50 15.11
C LEU A 86 1.27 15.53 16.29
N GLU A 87 2.37 15.02 16.86
CA GLU A 87 2.35 14.21 18.09
C GLU A 87 1.76 15.00 19.26
N LYS A 88 2.14 16.28 19.42
CA LYS A 88 1.54 17.18 20.42
C LYS A 88 0.05 17.42 20.15
N LEU A 89 -0.33 17.66 18.89
CA LEU A 89 -1.73 17.82 18.49
C LEU A 89 -2.56 16.58 18.83
N ILE A 90 -2.08 15.38 18.51
CA ILE A 90 -2.76 14.13 18.85
C ILE A 90 -2.92 13.96 20.36
N LYS A 91 -1.86 14.25 21.13
CA LYS A 91 -1.86 14.11 22.59
C LYS A 91 -2.89 15.01 23.28
N HIS A 92 -3.02 16.25 22.80
CA HIS A 92 -3.81 17.28 23.49
C HIS A 92 -5.15 17.59 22.83
N TYR A 93 -5.26 17.33 21.53
CA TYR A 93 -6.41 17.63 20.68
C TYR A 93 -6.66 16.45 19.73
N PRO A 94 -7.00 15.25 20.25
CA PRO A 94 -7.08 14.05 19.44
C PRO A 94 -8.18 14.18 18.37
N LYS A 95 -7.75 14.30 17.12
CA LYS A 95 -8.61 14.33 15.93
C LYS A 95 -8.04 13.38 14.88
N LYS A 96 -8.94 12.76 14.13
CA LYS A 96 -8.62 11.82 13.06
C LYS A 96 -7.60 12.41 12.07
N GLU A 97 -7.79 13.66 11.67
CA GLU A 97 -6.97 14.33 10.67
C GLU A 97 -5.50 14.38 11.07
N TYR A 98 -5.20 14.47 12.37
CA TYR A 98 -3.83 14.51 12.87
C TYR A 98 -3.16 13.15 12.82
N TRP A 99 -3.89 12.07 13.08
CA TRP A 99 -3.38 10.70 12.90
C TRP A 99 -3.04 10.40 11.44
N VAL A 100 -3.95 10.73 10.52
CA VAL A 100 -3.74 10.52 9.08
C VAL A 100 -2.56 11.36 8.58
N GLN A 101 -2.50 12.64 8.95
CA GLN A 101 -1.38 13.51 8.59
C GLN A 101 -0.05 13.04 9.19
N LEU A 102 -0.04 12.56 10.44
CA LEU A 102 1.18 12.05 11.08
C LEU A 102 1.68 10.78 10.37
N SER A 103 0.77 9.87 10.01
CA SER A 103 1.13 8.70 9.21
C SER A 103 1.79 9.11 7.89
N SER A 104 1.15 9.99 7.10
CA SER A 104 1.73 10.51 5.87
C SER A 104 3.09 11.19 6.09
N THR A 105 3.23 11.96 7.17
CA THR A 105 4.50 12.64 7.51
C THR A 105 5.61 11.64 7.84
N TYR A 106 5.30 10.54 8.54
CA TYR A 106 6.28 9.48 8.76
C TYR A 106 6.64 8.75 7.45
N GLY A 107 5.71 8.63 6.50
CA GLY A 107 6.00 8.15 5.15
C GLY A 107 7.03 9.01 4.41
N GLU A 108 6.84 10.33 4.40
CA GLU A 108 7.81 11.29 3.83
C GLU A 108 9.20 11.20 4.50
N LEU A 109 9.20 10.91 5.81
CA LEU A 109 10.42 10.70 6.59
C LEU A 109 11.02 9.29 6.44
N LYS A 110 10.43 8.42 5.61
CA LYS A 110 10.81 7.01 5.44
C LYS A 110 10.84 6.23 6.76
N GLN A 111 9.97 6.59 7.70
CA GLN A 111 9.78 5.92 8.99
C GLN A 111 8.59 4.96 8.89
N GLU A 112 8.72 3.94 8.05
CA GLU A 112 7.64 3.01 7.66
C GLU A 112 6.94 2.37 8.86
N GLN A 113 7.71 1.91 9.85
CA GLN A 113 7.15 1.31 11.07
C GLN A 113 6.25 2.28 11.84
N LYS A 114 6.64 3.56 11.92
CA LYS A 114 5.82 4.59 12.58
C LYS A 114 4.62 4.98 11.74
N GLN A 115 4.77 5.05 10.41
CA GLN A 115 3.68 5.29 9.49
C GLN A 115 2.58 4.24 9.66
N LEU A 116 2.93 2.95 9.59
CA LEU A 116 2.00 1.84 9.80
C LEU A 116 1.37 1.89 11.20
N SER A 117 2.18 1.99 12.26
CA SER A 117 1.69 1.99 13.64
C SER A 117 0.71 3.14 13.91
N THR A 118 0.99 4.33 13.37
CA THR A 118 0.13 5.51 13.53
C THR A 118 -1.25 5.30 12.89
N LEU A 119 -1.27 4.77 11.66
CA LEU A 119 -2.52 4.53 10.94
C LEU A 119 -3.29 3.33 11.51
N GLU A 120 -2.60 2.30 11.99
CA GLU A 120 -3.21 1.16 12.68
C GLU A 120 -3.88 1.60 14.00
N ILE A 121 -3.25 2.49 14.78
CA ILE A 121 -3.86 3.05 16.00
C ILE A 121 -5.15 3.80 15.64
N ALA A 122 -5.12 4.64 14.61
CA ALA A 122 -6.31 5.37 14.15
C ALA A 122 -7.44 4.42 13.72
N TYR A 123 -7.10 3.33 13.02
CA TYR A 123 -8.05 2.28 12.63
C TYR A 123 -8.67 1.58 13.84
N ARG A 124 -7.84 1.17 14.82
CA ARG A 124 -8.29 0.50 16.04
C ARG A 124 -9.21 1.38 16.90
N GLN A 125 -9.04 2.70 16.82
CA GLN A 125 -9.92 3.68 17.47
C GLN A 125 -11.22 3.95 16.68
N GLY A 126 -11.42 3.30 15.52
CA GLY A 126 -12.59 3.53 14.67
C GLY A 126 -12.58 4.88 13.96
N LEU A 127 -11.43 5.55 13.85
CA LEU A 127 -11.32 6.88 13.26
C LEU A 127 -11.26 6.85 11.72
N LEU A 128 -10.85 5.73 11.10
CA LEU A 128 -10.75 5.64 9.65
C LEU A 128 -12.12 5.32 9.05
N ASP A 129 -12.58 6.21 8.16
CA ASP A 129 -13.93 6.19 7.57
C ASP A 129 -13.93 6.43 6.06
N LYS A 130 -12.75 6.64 5.45
CA LYS A 130 -12.61 6.80 4.00
C LYS A 130 -11.99 5.57 3.38
N GLU A 131 -12.46 5.26 2.17
CA GLU A 131 -11.90 4.23 1.29
C GLU A 131 -10.36 4.34 1.19
N SER A 132 -9.85 5.53 0.84
CA SER A 132 -8.41 5.76 0.67
C SER A 132 -7.59 5.48 1.94
N GLU A 133 -8.15 5.71 3.13
CA GLU A 133 -7.45 5.50 4.40
C GLU A 133 -7.31 4.00 4.70
N LEU A 134 -8.39 3.24 4.49
CA LEU A 134 -8.39 1.78 4.69
C LEU A 134 -7.50 1.08 3.65
N LEU A 135 -7.55 1.51 2.39
CA LEU A 135 -6.70 0.96 1.32
C LEU A 135 -5.22 1.28 1.59
N THR A 136 -4.89 2.51 2.04
CA THR A 136 -3.52 2.87 2.43
C THR A 136 -3.01 1.99 3.57
N LEU A 137 -3.83 1.79 4.61
CA LEU A 137 -3.48 0.92 5.72
C LEU A 137 -3.25 -0.53 5.27
N ALA A 138 -4.12 -1.05 4.42
CA ALA A 138 -3.97 -2.41 3.89
C ALA A 138 -2.71 -2.56 3.05
N GLN A 139 -2.38 -1.60 2.19
CA GLN A 139 -1.14 -1.61 1.41
C GLN A 139 0.11 -1.58 2.29
N LEU A 140 0.12 -0.72 3.32
CA LEU A 140 1.22 -0.68 4.30
C LEU A 140 1.36 -2.01 5.05
N MET A 141 0.26 -2.64 5.41
CA MET A 141 0.27 -3.96 6.05
C MET A 141 0.82 -5.04 5.11
N ILE A 142 0.43 -5.05 3.83
CA ILE A 142 0.98 -6.01 2.85
C ILE A 142 2.48 -5.80 2.69
N PHE A 143 2.93 -4.55 2.56
CA PHE A 143 4.34 -4.21 2.42
C PHE A 143 5.18 -4.61 3.66
N ASN A 144 4.57 -4.64 4.84
CA ASN A 144 5.21 -5.06 6.09
C ASN A 144 4.94 -6.55 6.43
N ASP A 145 4.62 -7.39 5.44
CA ASP A 145 4.39 -8.83 5.60
C ASP A 145 3.23 -9.19 6.57
N ILE A 146 2.19 -8.35 6.61
CA ILE A 146 0.95 -8.56 7.40
C ILE A 146 -0.30 -8.72 6.49
N PRO A 147 -0.27 -9.60 5.47
CA PRO A 147 -1.29 -9.64 4.42
C PRO A 147 -2.66 -10.10 4.91
N TYR A 148 -2.74 -11.00 5.91
CA TYR A 148 -4.02 -11.49 6.43
C TYR A 148 -4.85 -10.36 7.04
N LYS A 149 -4.23 -9.49 7.86
CA LYS A 149 -4.92 -8.35 8.46
C LYS A 149 -5.31 -7.33 7.41
N ALA A 150 -4.45 -7.08 6.42
CA ALA A 150 -4.76 -6.21 5.29
C ALA A 150 -6.03 -6.67 4.55
N ALA A 151 -6.10 -7.96 4.23
CA ALA A 151 -7.25 -8.54 3.56
C ALA A 151 -8.53 -8.41 4.39
N LYS A 152 -8.46 -8.65 5.71
CA LYS A 152 -9.59 -8.43 6.62
C LYS A 152 -10.07 -6.98 6.66
N ILE A 153 -9.16 -6.01 6.66
CA ILE A 153 -9.52 -4.58 6.62
C ILE A 153 -10.27 -4.26 5.33
N ILE A 154 -9.78 -4.75 4.19
CA ILE A 154 -10.43 -4.50 2.90
C ILE A 154 -11.80 -5.18 2.83
N GLU A 155 -11.88 -6.45 3.22
CA GLU A 155 -13.12 -7.23 3.27
C GLU A 155 -14.19 -6.54 4.13
N GLN A 156 -13.84 -6.17 5.37
CA GLN A 156 -14.74 -5.44 6.27
C GLN A 156 -15.11 -4.05 5.74
N GLY A 157 -14.19 -3.37 5.06
CA GLY A 157 -14.45 -2.08 4.43
C GLY A 157 -15.48 -2.20 3.29
N ILE A 158 -15.43 -3.29 2.51
CA ILE A 158 -16.43 -3.60 1.47
C ILE A 158 -17.78 -3.94 2.11
N GLU A 159 -17.79 -4.81 3.13
CA GLU A 159 -19.02 -5.19 3.84
C GLU A 159 -19.75 -3.98 4.45
N LYS A 160 -19.00 -3.01 4.97
CA LYS A 160 -19.53 -1.75 5.51
C LYS A 160 -19.88 -0.71 4.45
N GLY A 161 -19.61 -0.97 3.17
CA GLY A 161 -19.82 -0.04 2.07
C GLY A 161 -18.86 1.17 2.05
N ILE A 162 -17.77 1.12 2.83
CA ILE A 162 -16.74 2.17 2.85
C ILE A 162 -15.83 2.02 1.63
N ILE A 163 -15.45 0.78 1.30
CA ILE A 163 -14.62 0.46 0.13
C ILE A 163 -15.55 -0.03 -0.98
N LYS A 164 -15.41 0.53 -2.17
CA LYS A 164 -16.23 0.14 -3.31
C LYS A 164 -15.78 -1.20 -3.86
N GLN A 165 -16.73 -1.99 -4.31
CA GLN A 165 -16.47 -3.30 -4.91
C GLN A 165 -16.11 -3.18 -6.39
N GLU A 166 -15.10 -2.38 -6.69
CA GLU A 166 -14.57 -2.16 -8.03
C GLU A 166 -13.32 -3.02 -8.32
N LYS A 167 -12.95 -3.09 -9.59
CA LYS A 167 -11.90 -3.98 -10.11
C LYS A 167 -10.58 -3.87 -9.32
N ASP A 168 -10.09 -2.65 -9.08
CA ASP A 168 -8.79 -2.45 -8.45
C ASP A 168 -8.79 -2.81 -6.96
N ASN A 169 -9.87 -2.50 -6.25
CA ASN A 169 -10.03 -2.89 -4.85
C ASN A 169 -10.17 -4.41 -4.68
N LEU A 170 -10.91 -5.07 -5.58
CA LEU A 170 -11.01 -6.53 -5.60
C LEU A 170 -9.66 -7.18 -5.93
N LYS A 171 -8.89 -6.62 -6.86
CA LYS A 171 -7.52 -7.07 -7.14
C LYS A 171 -6.63 -6.94 -5.90
N LEU A 172 -6.72 -5.84 -5.16
CA LEU A 172 -5.95 -5.65 -3.92
C LEU A 172 -6.37 -6.65 -2.83
N LEU A 173 -7.68 -6.86 -2.62
CA LEU A 173 -8.20 -7.84 -1.66
C LEU A 173 -7.74 -9.25 -2.01
N SER A 174 -7.85 -9.65 -3.27
CA SER A 174 -7.35 -10.93 -3.74
C SER A 174 -5.85 -11.06 -3.49
N TYR A 175 -5.07 -10.05 -3.86
CA TYR A 175 -3.63 -10.08 -3.69
C TYR A 175 -3.24 -10.24 -2.21
N ALA A 176 -3.95 -9.54 -1.32
CA ALA A 176 -3.77 -9.69 0.12
C ALA A 176 -4.10 -11.12 0.58
N TRP A 177 -5.21 -11.73 0.12
CA TRP A 177 -5.54 -13.11 0.45
C TRP A 177 -4.51 -14.12 -0.09
N SER A 178 -4.12 -14.01 -1.36
CA SER A 178 -3.11 -14.90 -1.96
C SER A 178 -1.77 -14.80 -1.23
N THR A 179 -1.32 -13.59 -0.88
CA THR A 179 -0.06 -13.38 -0.13
C THR A 179 -0.16 -13.90 1.31
N ALA A 180 -1.37 -13.92 1.89
CA ALA A 180 -1.65 -14.55 3.17
C ALA A 180 -1.75 -16.09 3.10
N GLN A 181 -1.47 -16.72 1.95
CA GLN A 181 -1.66 -18.15 1.69
C GLN A 181 -3.12 -18.60 1.82
N GLU A 182 -4.06 -17.69 1.60
CA GLU A 182 -5.51 -17.91 1.70
C GLU A 182 -6.14 -18.00 0.31
N ALA A 183 -5.59 -18.90 -0.53
CA ALA A 183 -6.00 -19.04 -1.93
C ALA A 183 -7.51 -19.32 -2.09
N GLN A 184 -8.11 -20.08 -1.17
CA GLN A 184 -9.56 -20.33 -1.16
C GLN A 184 -10.38 -19.05 -0.99
N LYS A 185 -9.91 -18.09 -0.19
CA LYS A 185 -10.57 -16.77 -0.02
C LYS A 185 -10.31 -15.85 -1.20
N ALA A 186 -9.15 -15.96 -1.84
CA ALA A 186 -8.80 -15.14 -3.01
C ALA A 186 -9.66 -15.46 -4.25
N LEU A 187 -9.99 -16.73 -4.47
CA LEU A 187 -10.72 -17.19 -5.67
C LEU A 187 -12.05 -16.45 -5.94
N PRO A 188 -13.03 -16.39 -5.01
CA PRO A 188 -14.30 -15.73 -5.29
C PRO A 188 -14.13 -14.22 -5.55
N VAL A 189 -13.14 -13.59 -4.90
CA VAL A 189 -12.81 -12.18 -5.10
C VAL A 189 -12.24 -11.94 -6.49
N LEU A 190 -11.30 -12.79 -6.94
CA LEU A 190 -10.74 -12.74 -8.29
C LEU A 190 -11.78 -13.01 -9.36
N ALA A 191 -12.66 -13.99 -9.14
CA ALA A 191 -13.72 -14.33 -10.08
C ALA A 191 -14.62 -13.12 -10.33
N LYS A 192 -15.00 -12.41 -9.25
CA LYS A 192 -15.77 -11.18 -9.37
C LYS A 192 -15.00 -10.06 -10.07
N ALA A 193 -13.70 -9.91 -9.81
CA ALA A 193 -12.87 -8.95 -10.53
C ALA A 193 -12.75 -9.28 -12.03
N ALA A 194 -12.83 -10.56 -12.39
CA ALA A 194 -12.72 -11.03 -13.78
C ALA A 194 -13.97 -10.76 -14.61
N GLU A 195 -15.16 -10.68 -14.00
CA GLU A 195 -16.44 -10.44 -14.70
C GLU A 195 -16.42 -9.18 -15.56
N THR A 196 -15.74 -8.13 -15.09
CA THR A 196 -15.65 -6.83 -15.77
C THR A 196 -14.28 -6.61 -16.42
N SER A 197 -13.42 -7.64 -16.52
CA SER A 197 -12.06 -7.49 -17.04
C SER A 197 -11.89 -8.03 -18.45
N GLU A 198 -11.50 -7.13 -19.34
CA GLU A 198 -11.10 -7.45 -20.71
C GLU A 198 -9.67 -8.00 -20.80
N SER A 199 -8.83 -7.65 -19.81
CA SER A 199 -7.44 -8.14 -19.72
C SER A 199 -7.37 -9.60 -19.27
N GLY A 200 -6.46 -10.35 -19.89
CA GLY A 200 -6.11 -11.71 -19.51
C GLY A 200 -5.38 -11.81 -18.16
N GLU A 201 -4.88 -10.71 -17.59
CA GLU A 201 -4.14 -10.72 -16.31
C GLU A 201 -4.92 -11.39 -15.17
N ILE A 202 -6.22 -11.09 -15.04
CA ILE A 202 -7.04 -11.65 -13.96
C ILE A 202 -7.27 -13.15 -14.17
N ASP A 203 -7.43 -13.59 -15.41
CA ASP A 203 -7.54 -15.02 -15.72
C ASP A 203 -6.21 -15.75 -15.43
N ILE A 204 -5.05 -15.13 -15.64
CA ILE A 204 -3.75 -15.69 -15.21
C ILE A 204 -3.65 -15.79 -13.68
N GLN A 205 -4.12 -14.78 -12.96
CA GLN A 205 -4.15 -14.80 -11.48
C GLN A 205 -5.09 -15.89 -10.94
N LEU A 206 -6.27 -16.05 -11.54
CA LEU A 206 -7.19 -17.15 -11.22
C LEU A 206 -6.51 -18.51 -11.43
N GLY A 207 -5.89 -18.69 -12.60
CA GLY A 207 -5.18 -19.92 -12.92
C GLY A 207 -4.04 -20.23 -11.94
N SER A 208 -3.27 -19.21 -11.55
CA SER A 208 -2.19 -19.33 -10.57
C SER A 208 -2.74 -19.64 -9.16
N THR A 209 -3.92 -19.12 -8.82
CA THR A 209 -4.57 -19.39 -7.52
C THR A 209 -5.14 -20.81 -7.47
N TYR A 210 -5.73 -21.31 -8.57
CA TYR A 210 -6.12 -22.72 -8.67
C TYR A 210 -4.91 -23.66 -8.60
N TYR A 211 -3.78 -23.28 -9.18
CA TYR A 211 -2.53 -24.04 -9.06
C TYR A 211 -2.09 -24.14 -7.59
N GLN A 212 -2.20 -23.07 -6.79
CA GLN A 212 -1.88 -23.12 -5.36
C GLN A 212 -2.81 -24.02 -4.53
N LEU A 213 -3.96 -24.38 -5.08
CA LEU A 213 -4.95 -25.26 -4.46
C LEU A 213 -4.90 -26.70 -5.02
N ASP A 214 -3.86 -27.01 -5.79
CA ASP A 214 -3.68 -28.29 -6.47
C ASP A 214 -4.83 -28.64 -7.45
N GLU A 215 -5.58 -27.64 -7.90
CA GLU A 215 -6.68 -27.78 -8.87
C GLU A 215 -6.15 -27.58 -10.30
N TRP A 216 -5.34 -28.54 -10.74
CA TRP A 216 -4.51 -28.44 -11.96
C TRP A 216 -5.32 -28.16 -13.23
N GLU A 217 -6.43 -28.86 -13.44
CA GLU A 217 -7.26 -28.72 -14.64
C GLU A 217 -7.90 -27.33 -14.72
N LYS A 218 -8.36 -26.81 -13.57
CA LYS A 218 -8.89 -25.44 -13.50
C LYS A 218 -7.78 -24.42 -13.72
N ALA A 219 -6.60 -24.65 -13.14
CA ALA A 219 -5.43 -23.82 -13.36
C ALA A 219 -5.10 -23.71 -14.87
N VAL A 220 -5.02 -24.85 -15.56
CA VAL A 220 -4.79 -24.92 -17.01
C VAL A 220 -5.87 -24.15 -17.78
N ALA A 221 -7.14 -24.35 -17.47
CA ALA A 221 -8.25 -23.70 -18.16
C ALA A 221 -8.16 -22.16 -18.07
N PHE A 222 -7.94 -21.62 -16.87
CA PHE A 222 -7.83 -20.17 -16.66
C PHE A 222 -6.53 -19.58 -17.23
N LEU A 223 -5.40 -20.30 -17.13
CA LEU A 223 -4.13 -19.86 -17.73
C LEU A 223 -4.22 -19.77 -19.26
N ARG A 224 -4.81 -20.78 -19.92
CA ARG A 224 -5.06 -20.74 -21.36
C ARG A 224 -6.02 -19.61 -21.74
N LYS A 225 -7.09 -19.41 -20.96
CA LYS A 225 -8.05 -18.32 -21.18
C LYS A 225 -7.37 -16.95 -21.10
N GLY A 226 -6.55 -16.72 -20.09
CA GLY A 226 -5.79 -15.47 -19.94
C GLY A 226 -4.83 -15.25 -21.10
N ILE A 227 -4.01 -16.25 -21.44
CA ILE A 227 -3.06 -16.18 -22.57
C ILE A 227 -3.80 -15.85 -23.87
N LYS A 228 -4.96 -16.48 -24.12
CA LYS A 228 -5.79 -16.24 -25.30
C LYS A 228 -6.37 -14.83 -25.34
N LYS A 229 -6.84 -14.30 -24.20
CA LYS A 229 -7.36 -12.92 -24.12
C LYS A 229 -6.27 -11.87 -24.39
N GLY A 230 -5.02 -12.16 -24.03
CA GLY A 230 -3.92 -11.22 -24.17
C GLY A 230 -3.97 -10.10 -23.13
N ASP A 231 -3.32 -8.97 -23.44
CA ASP A 231 -3.11 -7.86 -22.49
C ASP A 231 -2.49 -8.34 -21.15
N ILE A 232 -1.45 -9.18 -21.26
CA ILE A 232 -0.69 -9.71 -20.12
C ILE A 232 0.71 -9.09 -20.16
N LYS A 233 1.12 -8.45 -19.07
CA LYS A 233 2.46 -7.86 -18.91
C LYS A 233 3.57 -8.91 -18.88
N HIS A 234 3.36 -10.00 -18.15
CA HIS A 234 4.34 -11.06 -17.93
C HIS A 234 3.93 -12.35 -18.65
N LYS A 235 4.04 -12.35 -19.99
CA LYS A 235 3.67 -13.50 -20.83
C LYS A 235 4.57 -14.72 -20.55
N ASP A 236 5.84 -14.47 -20.28
CA ASP A 236 6.81 -15.45 -19.81
C ASP A 236 6.32 -16.21 -18.58
N ASN A 237 5.90 -15.48 -17.53
CA ASN A 237 5.38 -16.08 -16.30
C ASN A 237 4.07 -16.83 -16.53
N ALA A 238 3.19 -16.30 -17.40
CA ALA A 238 1.94 -16.98 -17.76
C ALA A 238 2.20 -18.35 -18.42
N TYR A 239 3.13 -18.41 -19.37
CA TYR A 239 3.52 -19.67 -20.01
C TYR A 239 4.27 -20.62 -19.07
N MET A 240 5.13 -20.10 -18.19
CA MET A 240 5.77 -20.90 -17.15
C MET A 240 4.74 -21.56 -16.23
N MET A 241 3.78 -20.77 -15.72
CA MET A 241 2.72 -21.29 -14.86
C MET A 241 1.83 -22.29 -15.60
N LEU A 242 1.53 -22.04 -16.89
CA LEU A 242 0.77 -22.98 -17.71
C LEU A 242 1.53 -24.31 -17.86
N GLY A 243 2.82 -24.27 -18.15
CA GLY A 243 3.66 -25.47 -18.25
C GLY A 243 3.68 -26.28 -16.95
N LEU A 244 3.83 -25.60 -15.81
CA LEU A 244 3.78 -26.24 -14.48
C LEU A 244 2.42 -26.88 -14.19
N ALA A 245 1.32 -26.17 -14.46
CA ALA A 245 -0.02 -26.69 -14.25
C ALA A 245 -0.31 -27.91 -15.16
N LEU A 246 0.08 -27.84 -16.44
CA LEU A 246 -0.03 -28.94 -17.40
C LEU A 246 0.79 -30.15 -16.98
N PHE A 247 2.01 -29.92 -16.48
CA PHE A 247 2.88 -30.97 -15.98
C PHE A 247 2.24 -31.72 -14.80
N ASN A 248 1.73 -30.98 -13.81
CA ASN A 248 1.05 -31.59 -12.64
C ASN A 248 -0.27 -32.26 -13.03
N ALA A 249 -0.94 -31.80 -14.09
CA ALA A 249 -2.09 -32.48 -14.70
C ALA A 249 -1.70 -33.70 -15.57
N ASN A 250 -0.43 -34.10 -15.60
CA ASN A 250 0.12 -35.18 -16.45
C ASN A 250 -0.07 -34.96 -17.97
N GLN A 251 -0.29 -33.72 -18.40
CA GLN A 251 -0.44 -33.32 -19.80
C GLN A 251 0.93 -32.95 -20.39
N PHE A 252 1.85 -33.92 -20.44
CA PHE A 252 3.27 -33.66 -20.71
C PHE A 252 3.56 -33.02 -22.08
N GLU A 253 2.85 -33.42 -23.14
CA GLU A 253 3.07 -32.83 -24.48
C GLU A 253 2.70 -31.35 -24.52
N ASP A 254 1.58 -31.00 -23.89
CA ASP A 254 1.14 -29.62 -23.79
C ASP A 254 2.03 -28.83 -22.84
N ALA A 255 2.48 -29.43 -21.73
CA ALA A 255 3.42 -28.82 -20.81
C ALA A 255 4.72 -28.45 -21.54
N ARG A 256 5.23 -29.38 -22.36
CA ARG A 256 6.39 -29.17 -23.22
C ARG A 256 6.18 -27.99 -24.17
N TYR A 257 5.02 -27.88 -24.82
CA TYR A 257 4.70 -26.73 -25.66
C TYR A 257 4.73 -25.41 -24.87
N ALA A 258 4.07 -25.37 -23.70
CA ALA A 258 4.04 -24.17 -22.87
C ALA A 258 5.44 -23.75 -22.40
N PHE A 259 6.30 -24.69 -21.97
CA PHE A 259 7.68 -24.37 -21.62
C PHE A 259 8.51 -23.92 -22.83
N LYS A 260 8.26 -24.42 -24.06
CA LYS A 260 8.90 -23.88 -25.26
C LYS A 260 8.51 -22.43 -25.52
N GLU A 261 7.24 -22.08 -25.33
CA GLU A 261 6.78 -20.69 -25.45
C GLU A 261 7.43 -19.81 -24.37
N ALA A 262 7.51 -20.28 -23.12
CA ALA A 262 8.22 -19.59 -22.05
C ALA A 262 9.73 -19.44 -22.36
N ALA A 263 10.37 -20.41 -23.00
CA ALA A 263 11.79 -20.37 -23.32
C ALA A 263 12.18 -19.30 -24.36
N LYS A 264 11.20 -18.72 -25.07
CA LYS A 264 11.42 -17.62 -26.02
C LYS A 264 11.76 -16.30 -25.33
N PHE A 265 11.45 -16.15 -24.05
CA PHE A 265 11.71 -14.95 -23.28
C PHE A 265 12.98 -15.10 -22.46
N GLU A 266 13.86 -14.09 -22.47
CA GLU A 266 15.17 -14.17 -21.80
C GLU A 266 15.04 -14.43 -20.29
N GLY A 267 14.07 -13.80 -19.62
CA GLY A 267 13.86 -13.92 -18.18
C GLY A 267 13.48 -15.33 -17.71
N SER A 268 12.74 -16.09 -18.51
CA SER A 268 12.29 -17.45 -18.19
C SER A 268 13.08 -18.54 -18.91
N LYS A 269 13.96 -18.20 -19.86
CA LYS A 269 14.66 -19.17 -20.73
C LYS A 269 15.36 -20.28 -19.97
N SER A 270 16.10 -19.93 -18.92
CA SER A 270 16.86 -20.89 -18.11
C SER A 270 15.93 -21.90 -17.43
N SER A 271 14.97 -21.40 -16.64
CA SER A 271 14.00 -22.23 -15.93
C SER A 271 13.13 -23.05 -16.88
N ALA A 272 12.66 -22.46 -17.98
CA ALA A 272 11.88 -23.16 -18.98
C ALA A 272 12.67 -24.30 -19.64
N THR A 273 13.95 -24.11 -19.92
CA THR A 273 14.82 -25.15 -20.50
C THR A 273 15.03 -26.32 -19.54
N GLN A 274 15.21 -26.03 -18.25
CA GLN A 274 15.30 -27.08 -17.23
C GLN A 274 14.02 -27.93 -17.17
N TRP A 275 12.86 -27.27 -17.17
CA TRP A 275 11.57 -27.95 -17.22
C TRP A 275 11.35 -28.72 -18.51
N LEU A 276 11.78 -28.21 -19.67
CA LEU A 276 11.72 -28.94 -20.93
C LEU A 276 12.46 -30.28 -20.86
N ASN A 277 13.70 -30.27 -20.33
CA ASN A 277 14.48 -31.50 -20.18
C ASN A 277 13.77 -32.49 -19.23
N TYR A 278 13.18 -31.99 -18.15
CA TYR A 278 12.45 -32.82 -17.20
C TYR A 278 11.21 -33.44 -17.83
N VAL A 279 10.41 -32.65 -18.54
CA VAL A 279 9.21 -33.11 -19.26
C VAL A 279 9.57 -34.12 -20.35
N ASP A 280 10.65 -33.88 -21.11
CA ASP A 280 11.10 -34.80 -22.16
C ASP A 280 11.52 -36.17 -21.57
N ASN A 281 12.18 -36.19 -20.41
CA ASN A 281 12.50 -37.42 -19.70
C ASN A 281 11.24 -38.16 -19.22
N GLU A 282 10.24 -37.43 -18.73
CA GLU A 282 8.97 -38.01 -18.28
C GLU A 282 8.14 -38.62 -19.42
N ILE A 283 8.12 -37.95 -20.58
CA ILE A 283 7.52 -38.48 -21.81
C ILE A 283 8.22 -39.79 -22.21
N ASN A 284 9.55 -39.78 -22.29
CA ASN A 284 10.33 -40.98 -22.64
C ASN A 284 10.08 -42.14 -21.67
N ARG A 285 10.02 -41.85 -20.36
CA ARG A 285 9.72 -42.85 -19.33
C ARG A 285 8.33 -43.45 -19.51
N ARG A 286 7.31 -42.61 -19.72
CA ARG A 286 5.93 -43.05 -19.99
C ARG A 286 5.86 -43.96 -21.21
N ASP A 287 6.51 -43.55 -22.30
CA ASP A 287 6.46 -44.28 -23.58
C ASP A 287 7.17 -45.63 -23.48
N LEU A 288 8.31 -45.72 -22.77
CA LEU A 288 8.99 -46.98 -22.49
C LEU A 288 8.15 -47.92 -21.63
N LEU A 289 7.45 -47.39 -20.61
CA LEU A 289 6.54 -48.18 -19.78
C LEU A 289 5.37 -48.73 -20.59
N ALA A 290 4.79 -47.92 -21.48
CA ALA A 290 3.73 -48.38 -22.38
C ALA A 290 4.21 -49.52 -23.28
N GLN A 291 5.39 -49.39 -23.89
CA GLN A 291 5.97 -50.43 -24.75
C GLN A 291 6.28 -51.73 -24.00
N THR A 292 6.77 -51.64 -22.76
CA THR A 292 7.05 -52.84 -21.94
C THR A 292 5.77 -53.54 -21.49
N LEU A 293 4.71 -52.80 -21.16
CA LEU A 293 3.38 -53.37 -20.87
C LEU A 293 2.77 -54.07 -22.09
N GLU A 294 2.91 -53.50 -23.27
CA GLU A 294 2.45 -54.12 -24.51
C GLU A 294 3.23 -55.41 -24.84
N SER A 295 4.54 -55.44 -24.59
CA SER A 295 5.35 -56.64 -24.87
C SER A 295 5.09 -57.77 -23.87
N MET A 296 4.75 -57.47 -22.62
CA MET A 296 4.34 -58.47 -21.62
C MET A 296 2.94 -59.06 -21.86
N ASN A 297 2.06 -58.34 -22.57
CA ASN A 297 0.70 -58.78 -22.88
C ASN A 297 0.59 -59.49 -24.25
N LYS A 298 1.69 -59.64 -25.00
CA LYS A 298 1.71 -60.46 -26.21
C LYS A 298 1.92 -61.94 -25.83
N PRO A 299 1.04 -62.87 -26.25
CA PRO A 299 1.09 -64.28 -25.90
C PRO A 299 2.28 -65.02 -26.51
#